data_AF-A0A7V5J0K8-F1
#
_entry.id   AF-A0A7V5J0K8-F1
#
_cell.length_a   1.000
_cell.length_b   1.000
_cell.length_c   1.000
_cell.angle_alpha   90.00
_cell.angle_beta   90.00
_cell.angle_gamma   90.00
#
_symmetry.space_group_name_H-M   'P 1'
#
loop_
_entity.id
_entity.type
_entity.pdbx_description
1 polymer ?
#
loop_
_entity_poly.entity_id
_entity_poly.type
_entity_poly.pdbx_seq_one_letter_code
_entity_poly.pdbx_strand_id
1 'polypeptide(L)'
;MSGKKSAKKVKLLLRLSPSESAVILLSRLGREIDRRPLPDDRRLGRAILPTAAEVLEANDLTPAEVESFQLESNLPPESLSARVARVSLRIWESFSRL
;
A
#
# COMPACT_ATOMS: atom_id res chain seq x y z
N MET A 1 25.16 0.32 -25.78
CA MET A 1 24.40 1.44 -25.17
C MET A 1 22.94 1.02 -25.08
N SER A 2 22.44 0.71 -23.89
CA SER A 2 20.99 0.65 -23.66
C SER A 2 20.75 1.08 -22.22
N GLY A 3 19.97 2.15 -22.07
CA GLY A 3 19.91 2.97 -20.88
C GLY A 3 19.52 2.19 -19.64
N LYS A 4 20.22 2.46 -18.54
CA LYS A 4 19.68 2.28 -17.18
C LYS A 4 18.37 3.07 -17.13
N LYS A 5 17.23 2.42 -17.43
CA LYS A 5 15.92 2.90 -16.98
C LYS A 5 16.06 3.00 -15.47
N SER A 6 16.20 4.22 -14.97
CA SER A 6 16.04 4.50 -13.55
C SER A 6 14.65 3.99 -13.21
N ALA A 7 14.55 2.78 -12.63
CA ALA A 7 13.29 2.20 -12.22
C ALA A 7 12.63 3.24 -11.33
N LYS A 8 11.50 3.81 -11.78
CA LYS A 8 10.85 4.95 -11.14
C LYS A 8 10.19 4.45 -9.86
N LYS A 9 11.01 4.27 -8.82
CA LYS A 9 10.63 3.73 -7.52
C LYS A 9 9.44 4.51 -6.95
N VAL A 10 8.39 3.79 -6.59
CA VAL A 10 7.17 4.31 -5.98
C VAL A 10 7.05 3.85 -4.54
N LYS A 11 6.20 4.52 -3.76
CA LYS A 11 5.88 4.10 -2.39
C LYS A 11 4.38 3.91 -2.27
N LEU A 12 3.98 2.79 -1.68
CA LEU A 12 2.61 2.55 -1.25
C LEU A 12 2.49 2.92 0.23
N LEU A 13 1.37 3.53 0.60
CA LEU A 13 1.04 3.87 1.98
C LEU A 13 -0.39 3.42 2.28
N LEU A 14 -0.55 2.55 3.27
CA LEU A 14 -1.83 2.22 3.88
C LEU A 14 -2.06 3.17 5.05
N ARG A 15 -3.05 4.05 4.94
CA ARG A 15 -3.45 4.96 6.02
C ARG A 15 -4.73 4.47 6.70
N LEU A 16 -4.70 4.37 8.03
CA LEU A 16 -5.86 4.04 8.87
C LEU A 16 -6.18 5.21 9.81
N SER A 17 -7.41 5.69 9.78
CA SER A 17 -7.89 6.77 10.65
C SER A 17 -9.20 6.36 11.34
N PRO A 18 -9.47 6.81 12.59
CA PRO A 18 -10.79 6.67 13.19
C PRO A 18 -11.87 7.52 12.49
N SER A 19 -11.47 8.64 11.87
CA SER A 19 -12.38 9.63 11.28
C SER A 19 -12.56 9.49 9.76
N GLU A 20 -11.78 8.63 9.12
CA GLU A 20 -11.82 8.41 7.67
C GLU A 20 -11.76 6.92 7.37
N SER A 21 -12.41 6.50 6.29
CA SER A 21 -12.23 5.16 5.75
C SER A 21 -10.74 4.92 5.47
N ALA A 22 -10.26 3.70 5.71
CA ALA A 22 -8.90 3.31 5.38
C ALA A 22 -8.59 3.58 3.90
N VAL A 23 -7.36 3.96 3.56
CA VAL A 23 -6.98 4.28 2.17
C VAL A 23 -5.62 3.69 1.81
N ILE A 24 -5.45 3.33 0.54
CA ILE A 24 -4.15 3.07 -0.08
C ILE A 24 -3.77 4.26 -0.94
N LEU A 25 -2.56 4.77 -0.74
CA LEU A 25 -1.98 5.88 -1.48
C LEU A 25 -0.75 5.38 -2.24
N LEU A 26 -0.61 5.82 -3.48
CA LEU A 26 0.59 5.64 -4.28
C LEU A 26 1.29 6.99 -4.42
N SER A 27 2.59 7.02 -4.11
CA SER A 27 3.40 8.23 -4.27
C SER A 27 4.66 7.98 -5.07
N ARG A 28 5.10 9.02 -5.79
CA ARG A 28 6.35 9.04 -6.56
C ARG A 28 7.03 10.38 -6.32
N LEU A 29 8.30 10.35 -5.89
CA LEU A 29 9.08 11.56 -5.58
C LEU A 29 8.36 12.49 -4.58
N GLY A 30 7.67 11.90 -3.58
CA GLY A 30 6.94 12.64 -2.55
C GLY A 30 5.60 13.23 -2.99
N ARG A 31 5.14 12.98 -4.22
CA ARG A 31 3.82 13.40 -4.72
C ARG A 31 2.88 12.21 -4.76
N GLU A 32 1.67 12.38 -4.23
CA GLU A 32 0.57 11.44 -4.43
C GLU A 32 0.17 11.42 -5.90
N ILE A 33 0.01 10.23 -6.46
CA ILE A 33 -0.38 10.01 -7.86
C ILE A 33 -1.60 9.12 -8.01
N ASP A 34 -1.95 8.33 -6.99
CA ASP A 34 -3.20 7.57 -6.91
C ASP A 34 -3.62 7.43 -5.43
N ARG A 35 -4.93 7.37 -5.20
CA ARG A 35 -5.56 7.18 -3.90
C ARG A 35 -6.81 6.33 -4.08
N ARG A 36 -6.88 5.22 -3.35
CA ARG A 36 -8.07 4.36 -3.32
C ARG A 36 -8.58 4.14 -1.91
N PRO A 37 -9.87 4.41 -1.64
CA PRO A 37 -10.48 4.05 -0.38
C PRO A 37 -10.65 2.52 -0.29
N LEU A 38 -10.45 2.01 0.92
CA LEU A 38 -10.72 0.63 1.29
C LEU A 38 -12.12 0.53 1.89
N PRO A 39 -12.79 -0.63 1.75
CA PRO A 39 -14.06 -0.87 2.40
C PRO A 39 -13.92 -0.89 3.93
N ASP A 40 -15.04 -0.73 4.63
CA ASP A 40 -15.11 -0.76 6.09
C ASP A 40 -14.47 -2.02 6.71
N ASP A 41 -14.07 -1.88 7.98
CA ASP A 41 -13.22 -2.79 8.76
C ASP A 41 -13.51 -4.29 8.61
N ARG A 42 -14.78 -4.70 8.47
CA ARG A 42 -15.17 -6.12 8.35
C ARG A 42 -14.59 -6.80 7.11
N ARG A 43 -14.24 -6.05 6.07
CA ARG A 43 -13.68 -6.57 4.81
C ARG A 43 -12.25 -6.11 4.56
N LEU A 44 -11.67 -5.32 5.45
CA LEU A 44 -10.37 -4.69 5.28
C LEU A 44 -9.27 -5.70 4.94
N GLY A 45 -9.21 -6.82 5.66
CA GLY A 45 -8.17 -7.85 5.44
C GLY A 45 -8.25 -8.54 4.07
N ARG A 46 -9.41 -8.51 3.40
CA ARG A 46 -9.57 -9.04 2.04
C ARG A 46 -9.29 -7.99 0.96
N ALA A 47 -9.25 -6.71 1.33
CA ALA A 47 -9.17 -5.61 0.38
C ALA A 47 -7.76 -5.01 0.26
N ILE A 48 -6.95 -5.00 1.31
CA ILE A 48 -5.65 -4.28 1.30
C ILE A 48 -4.74 -4.72 0.13
N LEU A 49 -4.44 -6.02 0.02
CA LEU A 49 -3.50 -6.49 -1.02
C LEU A 49 -4.11 -6.41 -2.44
N PRO A 50 -5.37 -6.80 -2.68
CA PRO A 50 -6.00 -6.60 -3.99
C PRO A 50 -6.04 -5.13 -4.41
N THR A 51 -6.45 -4.22 -3.53
CA THR A 51 -6.48 -2.79 -3.86
C THR A 51 -5.07 -2.23 -4.09
N ALA A 52 -4.06 -2.70 -3.36
CA ALA A 52 -2.67 -2.33 -3.66
C ALA A 52 -2.25 -2.78 -5.06
N ALA A 53 -2.59 -4.02 -5.46
CA ALA A 53 -2.32 -4.53 -6.80
C ALA A 53 -3.05 -3.71 -7.87
N GLU A 54 -4.34 -3.42 -7.68
CA GLU A 54 -5.11 -2.61 -8.63
C GLU A 54 -4.56 -1.18 -8.79
N VAL A 55 -4.05 -0.58 -7.71
CA VAL A 55 -3.37 0.73 -7.75
C VAL A 55 -2.12 0.64 -8.60
N LEU A 56 -1.31 -0.42 -8.46
CA LEU A 56 -0.11 -0.59 -9.28
C LEU A 56 -0.47 -0.83 -10.75
N GLU A 57 -1.42 -1.73 -11.01
CA GLU A 57 -1.90 -2.05 -12.36
C GLU A 57 -2.43 -0.81 -13.09
N ALA A 58 -3.24 0.01 -12.42
CA ALA A 58 -3.79 1.24 -13.00
C ALA A 58 -2.73 2.32 -13.29
N ASN A 59 -1.52 2.18 -12.75
CA ASN A 59 -0.41 3.10 -12.96
C ASN A 59 0.72 2.48 -13.82
N ASP A 60 0.45 1.34 -14.47
CA ASP A 60 1.43 0.57 -15.25
C ASP A 60 2.68 0.18 -14.45
N LEU A 61 2.48 -0.21 -13.19
CA LEU A 61 3.54 -0.57 -12.25
C LEU A 61 3.51 -2.04 -11.89
N THR A 62 4.70 -2.57 -11.64
CA THR A 62 4.90 -3.89 -11.06
C THR A 62 5.26 -3.80 -9.58
N PRO A 63 5.00 -4.85 -8.77
CA PRO A 63 5.46 -4.90 -7.39
C PRO A 63 6.97 -4.65 -7.20
N ALA A 64 7.80 -5.03 -8.18
CA ALA A 64 9.25 -4.82 -8.14
C ALA A 64 9.68 -3.34 -8.21
N GLU A 65 8.78 -2.45 -8.63
CA GLU A 65 9.02 -1.00 -8.68
C GLU A 65 8.62 -0.29 -7.38
N VAL A 66 7.99 -0.99 -6.45
CA VAL A 66 7.63 -0.48 -5.14
C VAL A 66 8.83 -0.53 -4.22
N GLU A 67 9.31 0.66 -3.82
CA GLU A 67 10.41 0.81 -2.86
C GLU A 67 9.99 0.39 -1.44
N SER A 68 8.78 0.76 -1.05
CA SER A 68 8.23 0.44 0.26
C SER A 68 6.71 0.41 0.24
N PHE A 69 6.14 -0.43 1.10
CA PHE A 69 4.73 -0.38 1.47
C PHE A 69 4.63 -0.08 2.97
N GLN A 70 4.22 1.13 3.31
CA GLN A 70 4.22 1.65 4.68
C GLN A 70 2.82 1.71 5.29
N LEU A 71 2.75 1.75 6.62
CA LEU A 71 1.51 1.88 7.38
C LEU A 71 1.57 3.17 8.20
N GLU A 72 0.58 4.04 8.03
CA GLU A 72 0.32 5.20 8.88
C GLU A 72 -1.03 4.95 9.58
N SER A 73 -1.04 4.87 10.91
CA SER A 73 -2.25 4.52 11.65
C SER A 73 -2.40 5.35 12.91
N ASN A 74 -3.54 6.03 13.03
CA ASN A 74 -3.98 6.70 14.26
C ASN A 74 -4.89 5.79 15.12
N LEU A 75 -5.12 4.55 14.68
CA LEU A 75 -5.86 3.56 15.47
C LEU A 75 -4.97 2.98 16.58
N PRO A 76 -5.55 2.60 17.75
CA PRO A 76 -4.83 1.90 18.79
C PRO A 76 -4.13 0.63 18.25
N PRO A 77 -2.89 0.33 18.67
CA PRO A 77 -2.13 -0.82 18.16
C PRO A 77 -2.86 -2.16 18.27
N GLU A 78 -3.71 -2.34 19.29
CA GLU A 78 -4.50 -3.53 19.57
C GLU A 78 -5.77 -3.64 18.71
N SER A 79 -6.16 -2.56 18.02
CA SER A 79 -7.30 -2.58 17.09
C SER A 79 -7.12 -3.68 16.04
N LEU A 80 -8.23 -4.37 15.75
CA LEU A 80 -8.26 -5.42 14.74
C LEU A 80 -7.74 -4.91 13.39
N SER A 81 -8.13 -3.71 12.99
CA SER A 81 -7.73 -3.11 11.72
C SER A 81 -6.24 -2.81 11.65
N ALA A 82 -5.67 -2.27 12.74
CA ALA A 82 -4.21 -2.06 12.84
C ALA A 82 -3.44 -3.39 12.79
N ARG A 83 -3.96 -4.44 13.43
CA ARG A 83 -3.37 -5.80 13.35
C ARG A 83 -3.42 -6.37 11.94
N VAL A 84 -4.57 -6.28 11.28
CA VAL A 84 -4.80 -6.76 9.91
C VAL A 84 -3.88 -6.03 8.92
N ALA A 85 -3.75 -4.71 9.05
CA ALA A 85 -2.83 -3.92 8.23
C ALA A 85 -1.37 -4.37 8.40
N ARG A 86 -0.89 -4.51 9.64
CA ARG A 86 0.48 -5.00 9.90
C ARG A 86 0.74 -6.39 9.33
N VAL A 87 -0.23 -7.30 9.42
CA VAL A 87 -0.10 -8.63 8.80
C VAL A 87 -0.01 -8.52 7.28
N SER A 88 -0.85 -7.68 6.66
CA SER A 88 -0.83 -7.46 5.21
C SER A 88 0.50 -6.92 4.72
N LEU A 89 1.09 -5.95 5.45
CA LEU A 89 2.42 -5.43 5.14
C LEU A 89 3.51 -6.50 5.27
N ARG A 90 3.48 -7.33 6.31
CA ARG A 90 4.45 -8.43 6.47
C ARG A 90 4.35 -9.45 5.34
N ILE A 91 3.13 -9.76 4.89
CA ILE A 91 2.90 -10.64 3.73
C ILE A 91 3.56 -10.01 2.49
N TRP A 92 3.30 -8.73 2.22
CA TRP A 92 3.93 -8.00 1.11
C TRP A 92 5.46 -8.06 1.17
N GLU A 93 6.06 -7.72 2.31
CA GLU A 93 7.52 -7.73 2.51
C GLU A 93 8.14 -9.11 2.31
N SER A 94 7.39 -10.18 2.59
CA SER A 94 7.87 -11.55 2.39
C SER A 94 7.94 -11.90 0.91
N PHE A 95 6.99 -11.40 0.10
CA PHE A 95 6.99 -11.61 -1.35
C PHE A 95 7.95 -10.68 -2.09
N SER A 96 8.14 -9.44 -1.63
CA SER A 96 9.01 -8.47 -2.30
C SER A 96 10.51 -8.76 -2.16
N ARG A 97 10.89 -9.77 -1.36
CA ARG A 97 12.27 -10.22 -1.15
C ARG A 97 12.63 -11.45 -1.99
N LEU A 98 11.66 -12.05 -2.68
CA LEU A 98 11.86 -13.17 -3.62
C LEU A 98 12.23 -12.63 -5.01
#